data_AF-A0A3C0G3C5-F1
#
_entry.id   AF-A0A3C0G3C5-F1
#
_cell.length_a   1.000
_cell.length_b   1.000
_cell.length_c   1.000
_cell.angle_alpha   90.00
_cell.angle_beta   90.00
_cell.angle_gamma   90.00
#
_symmetry.space_group_name_H-M   'P 1'
#
loop_
_entity.id
_entity.type
_entity.pdbx_description
1 polymer ?
#
loop_
_entity_poly.entity_id
_entity_poly.type
_entity_poly.pdbx_seq_one_letter_code
_entity_poly.pdbx_strand_id
1 'polypeptide(L)'
;MNRKKTIIITTIVTVSIIIFFRKRIEWMLYDLQEYFNEKDSLVWKENRKLNWNDFIYNTEKKYADNIYAYVGISQRYHIDQKIDYRSKTLFVPNKSFVTDTTNKKALRIAQARFNLCEVYRRKLEKRVQELEVNVHKVTTDTLEKYVELYYDNFENEWSSFMDLRYDEVENGLLSLESKIKLELKN
;
A
#
# COMPACT_ATOMS: atom_id res chain seq x y z
N MET A 1 57.53 4.44 -1.32
CA MET A 1 56.47 3.47 -1.68
C MET A 1 55.99 3.77 -3.10
N ASN A 2 55.90 2.77 -3.98
CA ASN A 2 55.69 2.99 -5.42
C ASN A 2 54.27 3.54 -5.68
N ARG A 3 54.13 4.70 -6.34
CA ARG A 3 52.84 5.41 -6.53
C ARG A 3 51.76 4.52 -7.16
N LYS A 4 52.17 3.64 -8.09
CA LYS A 4 51.31 2.60 -8.70
C LYS A 4 50.77 1.60 -7.67
N LYS A 5 51.60 1.11 -6.74
CA LYS A 5 51.17 0.18 -5.68
C LYS A 5 50.18 0.84 -4.72
N THR A 6 50.39 2.12 -4.40
CA THR A 6 49.50 2.88 -3.51
C THR A 6 48.11 3.02 -4.13
N ILE A 7 48.03 3.41 -5.42
CA ILE A 7 46.77 3.51 -6.16
C ILE A 7 46.01 2.18 -6.17
N ILE A 8 46.70 1.08 -6.51
CA ILE A 8 46.09 -0.27 -6.54
C ILE A 8 45.53 -0.67 -5.18
N ILE A 9 46.28 -0.45 -4.09
CA ILE A 9 45.83 -0.77 -2.73
C ILE A 9 44.62 0.07 -2.36
N THR A 10 44.63 1.39 -2.63
CA THR A 10 43.45 2.23 -2.39
C THR A 10 42.25 1.72 -3.15
N THR A 11 42.36 1.40 -4.46
CA THR A 11 41.23 0.90 -5.26
C THR A 11 40.67 -0.41 -4.70
N ILE A 12 41.53 -1.36 -4.30
CA ILE A 12 41.10 -2.62 -3.69
C ILE A 12 40.32 -2.34 -2.40
N VAL A 13 40.84 -1.48 -1.53
CA VAL A 13 40.17 -1.12 -0.27
C VAL A 13 38.83 -0.46 -0.54
N THR A 14 38.72 0.48 -1.49
CA THR A 14 37.43 1.10 -1.82
C THR A 14 36.43 0.09 -2.37
N VAL A 15 36.85 -0.81 -3.26
CA VAL A 15 35.98 -1.85 -3.80
C VAL A 15 35.53 -2.83 -2.72
N SER A 16 36.43 -3.26 -1.83
CA SER A 16 36.09 -4.11 -0.69
C SER A 16 35.11 -3.44 0.28
N ILE A 17 35.26 -2.13 0.54
CA ILE A 17 34.32 -1.35 1.34
C ILE A 17 32.94 -1.32 0.65
N ILE A 18 32.88 -1.02 -0.66
CA ILE A 18 31.61 -0.99 -1.40
C ILE A 18 30.92 -2.35 -1.36
N ILE A 19 31.65 -3.46 -1.55
CA ILE A 19 31.12 -4.81 -1.48
C ILE A 19 30.61 -5.12 -0.06
N PHE A 20 31.39 -4.76 0.97
CA PHE A 20 31.04 -4.99 2.37
C PHE A 20 29.79 -4.21 2.79
N PHE A 21 29.63 -2.97 2.31
CA PHE A 21 28.48 -2.12 2.63
C PHE A 21 27.31 -2.24 1.64
N ARG A 22 27.43 -3.03 0.56
CA ARG A 22 26.39 -3.15 -0.48
C ARG A 22 25.01 -3.46 0.10
N LYS A 23 24.90 -4.48 0.96
CA LYS A 23 23.63 -4.85 1.61
C LYS A 23 23.06 -3.72 2.45
N ARG A 24 23.92 -2.96 3.15
CA ARG A 24 23.50 -1.83 3.99
C ARG A 24 23.02 -0.64 3.16
N ILE A 25 23.65 -0.35 2.03
CA ILE A 25 23.22 0.68 1.09
C ILE A 25 21.87 0.30 0.48
N GLU A 26 21.71 -0.95 0.06
CA GLU A 26 20.47 -1.47 -0.50
C GLU A 26 19.30 -1.32 0.49
N TRP A 27 19.51 -1.69 1.76
CA TRP A 27 18.51 -1.49 2.81
C TRP A 27 18.17 -0.01 3.03
N MET A 28 19.17 0.86 3.03
CA MET A 28 18.96 2.31 3.16
C MET A 28 18.13 2.88 2.00
N LEU A 29 18.31 2.38 0.78
CA LEU A 29 17.51 2.79 -0.38
C LEU A 29 16.05 2.36 -0.25
N TYR A 30 15.79 1.14 0.24
CA TYR A 30 14.42 0.67 0.50
C TYR A 30 13.74 1.46 1.62
N ASP A 31 14.43 1.74 2.72
CA ASP A 31 13.89 2.56 3.82
C ASP A 31 13.59 4.00 3.36
N LEU A 32 14.42 4.57 2.48
CA LEU A 32 14.16 5.87 1.85
C LEU A 32 12.92 5.82 0.96
N GLN A 33 12.78 4.79 0.12
CA GLN A 33 11.61 4.62 -0.74
C GLN A 33 10.31 4.49 0.09
N GLU A 34 10.35 3.70 1.16
CA GLU A 34 9.24 3.55 2.12
C GLU A 34 8.89 4.90 2.76
N TYR A 35 9.91 5.64 3.24
CA TYR A 35 9.71 6.99 3.78
C TYR A 35 9.03 7.94 2.80
N PHE A 36 9.46 7.98 1.53
CA PHE A 36 8.86 8.86 0.53
C PHE A 36 7.42 8.46 0.17
N ASN A 37 7.09 7.17 0.22
CA ASN A 37 5.72 6.69 0.01
C ASN A 37 4.80 7.02 1.20
N GLU A 38 5.34 7.05 2.42
CA GLU A 38 4.57 7.22 3.65
C GLU A 38 4.47 8.65 4.15
N LYS A 39 5.48 9.51 3.91
CA LYS A 39 5.57 10.84 4.54
C LYS A 39 4.35 11.73 4.32
N ASP A 40 3.70 11.59 3.17
CA ASP A 40 2.53 12.38 2.77
C ASP A 40 1.25 11.54 2.76
N SER A 41 1.27 10.37 3.41
CA SER A 41 0.19 9.37 3.42
C SER A 41 -0.24 9.04 4.85
N LEU A 42 -1.51 8.64 5.00
CA LEU A 42 -2.04 8.10 6.24
C LEU A 42 -1.96 6.57 6.20
N VAL A 43 -1.16 5.98 7.09
CA VAL A 43 -1.11 4.52 7.26
C VAL A 43 -2.38 4.04 7.97
N TRP A 44 -2.98 2.98 7.47
CA TRP A 44 -4.18 2.37 8.05
C TRP A 44 -3.94 1.92 9.49
N LYS A 45 -4.93 2.19 10.37
CA LYS A 45 -4.99 1.69 11.74
C LYS A 45 -6.45 1.41 12.08
N GLU A 46 -6.71 0.35 12.84
CA GLU A 46 -8.06 -0.10 13.19
C GLU A 46 -8.95 1.01 13.78
N ASN A 47 -8.37 1.84 14.65
CA ASN A 47 -9.08 2.93 15.33
C ASN A 47 -8.98 4.29 14.61
N ARG A 48 -8.32 4.38 13.45
CA ARG A 48 -8.19 5.64 12.71
C ARG A 48 -9.39 5.81 11.78
N LYS A 49 -10.17 6.85 12.05
CA LYS A 49 -11.23 7.32 11.13
C LYS A 49 -10.72 8.45 10.27
N LEU A 50 -11.02 8.39 8.96
CA LEU A 50 -10.85 9.52 8.05
C LEU A 50 -11.79 10.66 8.46
N ASN A 51 -11.33 11.88 8.26
CA ASN A 51 -12.06 13.10 8.56
C ASN A 51 -11.84 14.11 7.43
N TRP A 52 -12.62 15.18 7.40
CA TRP A 52 -12.58 16.15 6.30
C TRP A 52 -11.22 16.83 6.10
N ASN A 53 -10.42 16.99 7.15
CA ASN A 53 -9.08 17.58 7.04
C ASN A 53 -8.08 16.65 6.33
N ASP A 54 -8.44 15.38 6.12
CA ASP A 54 -7.62 14.43 5.37
C ASP A 54 -7.82 14.57 3.84
N PHE A 55 -8.74 15.43 3.37
CA PHE A 55 -9.08 15.61 1.95
C PHE A 55 -8.81 17.02 1.47
N ILE A 56 -8.49 17.16 0.19
CA ILE A 56 -8.46 18.46 -0.48
C ILE A 56 -9.89 18.89 -0.81
N TYR A 57 -10.33 20.03 -0.29
CA TYR A 57 -11.60 20.62 -0.71
C TYR A 57 -11.45 21.20 -2.13
N ASN A 58 -12.23 20.68 -3.08
CA ASN A 58 -12.18 21.15 -4.47
C ASN A 58 -13.57 21.00 -5.11
N THR A 59 -14.26 22.13 -5.31
CA THR A 59 -15.61 22.19 -5.89
C THR A 59 -15.66 22.03 -7.41
N GLU A 60 -14.53 22.14 -8.10
CA GLU A 60 -14.46 22.01 -9.56
C GLU A 60 -14.47 20.55 -10.02
N LYS A 61 -14.00 19.65 -9.16
CA LYS A 61 -14.02 18.21 -9.44
C LYS A 61 -15.44 17.67 -9.33
N LYS A 62 -15.83 16.80 -10.26
CA LYS A 62 -17.14 16.12 -10.23
C LYS A 62 -16.90 14.63 -10.01
N TYR A 63 -17.52 14.08 -8.97
CA TYR A 63 -17.53 12.66 -8.66
C TYR A 63 -18.92 12.28 -8.16
N ALA A 64 -19.37 11.05 -8.42
CA ALA A 64 -20.74 10.62 -8.14
C ALA A 64 -21.15 10.85 -6.67
N ASP A 65 -20.22 10.65 -5.74
CA ASP A 65 -20.46 10.76 -4.29
C ASP A 65 -19.85 12.00 -3.64
N ASN A 66 -19.45 13.01 -4.43
CA ASN A 66 -18.82 14.24 -3.92
C ASN A 66 -17.50 14.01 -3.16
N ILE A 67 -16.92 12.81 -3.24
CA ILE A 67 -15.68 12.44 -2.57
C ILE A 67 -14.89 11.44 -3.41
N TYR A 68 -13.57 11.53 -3.34
CA TYR A 68 -12.66 10.54 -3.89
C TYR A 68 -11.56 10.26 -2.88
N ALA A 69 -11.44 8.99 -2.48
CA ALA A 69 -10.41 8.51 -1.56
C ALA A 69 -9.39 7.69 -2.34
N TYR A 70 -8.22 8.29 -2.57
CA TYR A 70 -7.09 7.57 -3.14
C TYR A 70 -6.44 6.72 -2.04
N VAL A 71 -6.44 5.41 -2.26
CA VAL A 71 -5.85 4.43 -1.35
C VAL A 71 -4.93 3.50 -2.13
N GLY A 72 -3.96 2.90 -1.46
CA GLY A 72 -3.02 1.99 -2.10
C GLY A 72 -2.32 1.07 -1.11
N ILE A 73 -1.63 0.08 -1.65
CA ILE A 73 -0.81 -0.87 -0.90
C ILE A 73 0.65 -0.47 -1.11
N SER A 74 1.33 -0.05 -0.05
CA SER A 74 2.79 0.06 -0.03
C SER A 74 3.38 -1.25 0.41
N GLN A 75 4.45 -1.68 -0.25
CA GLN A 75 5.06 -2.98 0.03
C GLN A 75 6.57 -2.93 -0.16
N ARG A 76 7.24 -3.78 0.58
CA ARG A 76 8.67 -4.08 0.45
C ARG A 76 8.86 -5.57 0.63
N TYR A 77 9.71 -6.16 -0.19
CA TYR A 77 10.02 -7.58 -0.07
C TYR A 77 11.47 -7.88 -0.39
N HIS A 78 12.00 -8.91 0.28
CA HIS A 78 13.29 -9.51 -0.04
C HIS A 78 13.15 -11.02 -0.02
N ILE A 79 13.64 -11.68 -1.08
CA ILE A 79 13.59 -13.15 -1.22
C ILE A 79 15.02 -13.68 -1.08
N ASP A 80 15.23 -14.53 -0.07
CA ASP A 80 16.44 -15.32 0.12
C ASP A 80 16.02 -16.73 0.57
N GLN A 81 16.54 -17.24 1.68
CA GLN A 81 16.05 -18.46 2.32
C GLN A 81 14.63 -18.33 2.91
N LYS A 82 14.11 -17.10 3.00
CA LYS A 82 12.76 -16.74 3.43
C LYS A 82 12.27 -15.53 2.65
N ILE A 83 10.98 -15.21 2.76
CA ILE A 83 10.40 -14.01 2.17
C ILE A 83 10.24 -12.96 3.28
N ASP A 84 11.13 -11.96 3.35
CA ASP A 84 10.91 -10.80 4.22
C ASP A 84 9.95 -9.84 3.54
N TYR A 85 8.64 -10.05 3.73
CA TYR A 85 7.57 -9.24 3.15
C TYR A 85 6.96 -8.32 4.21
N ARG A 86 6.80 -7.04 3.88
CA ARG A 86 6.03 -6.08 4.67
C ARG A 86 5.14 -5.28 3.76
N SER A 87 3.92 -5.02 4.21
CA SER A 87 2.99 -4.17 3.49
C SER A 87 2.20 -3.26 4.43
N LYS A 88 1.75 -2.13 3.90
CA LYS A 88 0.92 -1.15 4.59
C LYS A 88 -0.16 -0.63 3.65
N THR A 89 -1.36 -0.47 4.15
CA THR A 89 -2.42 0.24 3.43
C THR A 89 -2.30 1.72 3.70
N LEU A 90 -2.27 2.50 2.63
CA LEU A 90 -2.08 3.94 2.65
C LEU A 90 -3.33 4.63 2.11
N PHE A 91 -3.74 5.70 2.78
CA PHE A 91 -4.62 6.73 2.21
C PHE A 91 -3.75 7.93 1.84
N VAL A 92 -3.97 8.52 0.67
CA VAL A 92 -3.10 9.58 0.14
C VAL A 92 -3.89 10.90 0.05
N PRO A 93 -3.79 11.79 1.06
CA PRO A 93 -4.48 13.08 1.10
C PRO A 93 -4.29 13.93 -0.15
N ASN A 94 -3.08 14.01 -0.70
CA ASN A 94 -2.79 14.89 -1.83
C ASN A 94 -3.45 14.46 -3.17
N LYS A 95 -3.93 13.22 -3.25
CA LYS A 95 -4.69 12.67 -4.38
C LYS A 95 -6.18 12.53 -4.06
N SER A 96 -6.58 12.77 -2.81
CA SER A 96 -7.95 12.60 -2.33
C SER A 96 -8.64 13.96 -2.23
N PHE A 97 -9.91 14.02 -2.62
CA PHE A 97 -10.64 15.28 -2.64
C PHE A 97 -12.10 15.11 -2.20
N VAL A 98 -12.71 16.22 -1.81
CA VAL A 98 -14.12 16.33 -1.44
C VAL A 98 -14.71 17.62 -2.01
N THR A 99 -15.95 17.57 -2.47
CA THR A 99 -16.70 18.73 -3.01
C THR A 99 -17.79 19.21 -2.05
N ASP A 100 -18.23 18.36 -1.12
CA ASP A 100 -19.25 18.65 -0.10
C ASP A 100 -18.91 17.98 1.24
N THR A 101 -18.67 18.80 2.27
CA THR A 101 -18.33 18.35 3.63
C THR A 101 -19.53 18.20 4.56
N THR A 102 -20.74 18.50 4.07
CA THR A 102 -21.99 18.34 4.84
C THR A 102 -22.50 16.90 4.78
N ASN A 103 -22.12 16.15 3.73
CA ASN A 103 -22.56 14.78 3.50
C ASN A 103 -21.72 13.76 4.31
N LYS A 104 -22.20 13.42 5.52
CA LYS A 104 -21.54 12.39 6.37
C LYS A 104 -21.43 11.01 5.70
N LYS A 105 -22.31 10.67 4.75
CA LYS A 105 -22.25 9.38 4.02
C LYS A 105 -20.99 9.30 3.16
N ALA A 106 -20.55 10.41 2.58
CA ALA A 106 -19.33 10.45 1.77
C ALA A 106 -18.09 10.05 2.58
N LEU A 107 -17.94 10.51 3.84
CA LEU A 107 -16.86 10.03 4.71
C LEU A 107 -16.95 8.52 4.99
N ARG A 108 -18.15 7.97 5.18
CA ARG A 108 -18.34 6.52 5.37
C ARG A 108 -17.90 5.73 4.14
N ILE A 109 -18.28 6.17 2.94
CA ILE A 109 -17.86 5.58 1.66
C ILE A 109 -16.32 5.59 1.54
N ALA A 110 -15.68 6.74 1.79
CA ALA A 110 -14.23 6.82 1.76
C ALA A 110 -13.55 5.91 2.79
N GLN A 111 -14.09 5.84 4.01
CA GLN A 111 -13.59 4.94 5.05
C GLN A 111 -13.76 3.46 4.66
N ALA A 112 -14.87 3.10 4.01
CA ALA A 112 -15.11 1.76 3.51
C ALA A 112 -14.07 1.39 2.45
N ARG A 113 -13.76 2.26 1.47
CA ARG A 113 -12.68 2.03 0.49
C ARG A 113 -11.33 1.80 1.16
N PHE A 114 -10.98 2.61 2.15
CA PHE A 114 -9.71 2.50 2.88
C PHE A 114 -9.61 1.18 3.66
N ASN A 115 -10.69 0.77 4.33
CA ASN A 115 -10.73 -0.49 5.05
C ASN A 115 -10.77 -1.71 4.12
N LEU A 116 -11.44 -1.60 2.97
CA LEU A 116 -11.46 -2.66 1.96
C LEU A 116 -10.06 -2.91 1.39
N CYS A 117 -9.30 -1.84 1.13
CA CYS A 117 -7.92 -1.97 0.69
C CYS A 117 -7.05 -2.69 1.74
N GLU A 118 -7.24 -2.40 3.04
CA GLU A 118 -6.60 -3.15 4.14
C GLU A 118 -6.96 -4.63 4.16
N VAL A 119 -8.23 -4.98 3.93
CA VAL A 119 -8.67 -6.38 3.82
C VAL A 119 -7.87 -7.11 2.73
N TYR A 120 -7.75 -6.51 1.55
CA TYR A 120 -7.03 -7.12 0.43
C TYR A 120 -5.52 -7.18 0.66
N ARG A 121 -4.93 -6.19 1.33
CA ARG A 121 -3.55 -6.25 1.80
C ARG A 121 -3.31 -7.44 2.74
N ARG A 122 -4.19 -7.68 3.72
CA ARG A 122 -4.06 -8.83 4.63
C ARG A 122 -4.18 -10.17 3.91
N LYS A 123 -5.07 -10.26 2.92
CA LYS A 123 -5.19 -11.45 2.06
C LYS A 123 -3.90 -11.70 1.27
N LEU A 124 -3.30 -10.64 0.73
CA LEU A 124 -2.00 -10.69 0.06
C LEU A 124 -0.91 -11.16 1.03
N GLU A 125 -0.82 -10.62 2.24
CA GLU A 125 0.15 -11.08 3.25
C GLU A 125 0.01 -12.55 3.59
N LYS A 126 -1.22 -13.01 3.81
CA LYS A 126 -1.48 -14.43 4.03
C LYS A 126 -1.02 -15.29 2.85
N ARG A 127 -1.27 -14.82 1.62
CA ARG A 127 -0.80 -15.53 0.43
C ARG A 127 0.72 -15.59 0.36
N VAL A 128 1.42 -14.51 0.71
CA VAL A 128 2.89 -14.50 0.76
C VAL A 128 3.41 -15.48 1.82
N GLN A 129 2.78 -15.57 2.99
CA GLN A 129 3.12 -16.57 4.02
C GLN A 129 2.97 -18.01 3.50
N GLU A 130 1.92 -18.30 2.73
CA GLU A 130 1.72 -19.62 2.12
C GLU A 130 2.84 -19.96 1.09
N LEU A 131 3.37 -18.95 0.40
CA LEU A 131 4.46 -19.13 -0.57
C LEU A 131 5.79 -19.46 0.11
N GLU A 132 6.00 -19.11 1.38
CA GLU A 132 7.23 -19.41 2.11
C GLU A 132 7.54 -20.91 2.15
N VAL A 133 6.51 -21.77 2.13
CA VAL A 133 6.64 -23.24 2.10
C VAL A 133 7.48 -23.71 0.89
N ASN A 134 7.41 -22.97 -0.22
CA ASN A 134 8.16 -23.26 -1.44
C ASN A 134 8.99 -22.06 -1.90
N VAL A 135 9.64 -21.37 -0.96
CA VAL A 135 10.42 -20.13 -1.23
C VAL A 135 11.38 -20.25 -2.41
N HIS A 136 12.00 -21.41 -2.61
CA HIS A 136 12.91 -21.70 -3.73
C HIS A 136 12.27 -21.60 -5.13
N LYS A 137 10.94 -21.58 -5.23
CA LYS A 137 10.18 -21.39 -6.47
C LYS A 137 9.63 -19.97 -6.61
N VAL A 138 9.78 -19.13 -5.58
CA VAL A 138 9.21 -17.78 -5.54
C VAL A 138 10.22 -16.81 -6.12
N THR A 139 9.79 -16.06 -7.13
CA THR A 139 10.56 -14.97 -7.74
C THR A 139 9.93 -13.62 -7.40
N THR A 140 10.66 -12.54 -7.69
CA THR A 140 10.10 -11.17 -7.63
C THR A 140 8.84 -11.05 -8.49
N ASP A 141 8.87 -11.58 -9.72
CA ASP A 141 7.73 -11.60 -10.63
C ASP A 141 6.53 -12.37 -10.06
N THR A 142 6.80 -13.41 -9.28
CA THR A 142 5.73 -14.17 -8.60
C THR A 142 5.03 -13.29 -7.59
N LEU A 143 5.78 -12.54 -6.77
CA LEU A 143 5.22 -11.61 -5.81
C LEU A 143 4.47 -10.47 -6.52
N GLU A 144 5.07 -9.85 -7.54
CA GLU A 144 4.43 -8.79 -8.33
C GLU A 144 3.07 -9.22 -8.89
N LYS A 145 2.97 -10.43 -9.46
CA LYS A 145 1.69 -10.97 -9.95
C LYS A 145 0.64 -11.11 -8.86
N TYR A 146 1.02 -11.53 -7.65
CA TYR A 146 0.06 -11.59 -6.54
C TYR A 146 -0.36 -10.20 -6.09
N VAL A 147 0.57 -9.25 -6.07
CA VAL A 147 0.25 -7.87 -5.71
C VAL A 147 -0.77 -7.29 -6.68
N GLU A 148 -0.51 -7.41 -7.98
CA GLU A 148 -1.43 -6.99 -9.03
C GLU A 148 -2.78 -7.69 -8.86
N LEU A 149 -2.80 -9.02 -8.72
CA LEU A 149 -4.03 -9.79 -8.54
C LEU A 149 -4.86 -9.31 -7.34
N TYR A 150 -4.24 -9.11 -6.16
CA TYR A 150 -4.97 -8.68 -4.97
C TYR A 150 -5.41 -7.22 -5.06
N TYR A 151 -4.63 -6.36 -5.72
CA TYR A 151 -5.02 -4.98 -5.99
C TYR A 151 -6.19 -4.90 -6.97
N ASP A 152 -6.15 -5.67 -8.06
CA ASP A 152 -7.22 -5.77 -9.04
C ASP A 152 -8.50 -6.33 -8.42
N ASN A 153 -8.39 -7.35 -7.57
CA ASN A 153 -9.55 -7.87 -6.85
C ASN A 153 -10.18 -6.82 -5.91
N PHE A 154 -9.36 -5.98 -5.28
CA PHE A 154 -9.83 -4.84 -4.49
C PHE A 154 -10.57 -3.82 -5.37
N GLU A 155 -9.98 -3.40 -6.49
CA GLU A 155 -10.62 -2.41 -7.37
C GLU A 155 -11.89 -2.97 -8.03
N ASN A 156 -11.92 -4.25 -8.38
CA ASN A 156 -13.11 -4.92 -8.91
C ASN A 156 -14.25 -4.95 -7.90
N GLU A 157 -13.96 -5.32 -6.63
CA GLU A 157 -14.97 -5.30 -5.58
C GLU A 157 -15.45 -3.88 -5.29
N TRP A 158 -14.53 -2.91 -5.28
CA TRP A 158 -14.91 -1.51 -5.11
C TRP A 158 -15.75 -0.98 -6.27
N SER A 159 -15.39 -1.29 -7.52
CA SER A 159 -16.17 -0.90 -8.70
C SER A 159 -17.58 -1.46 -8.62
N SER A 160 -17.72 -2.73 -8.22
CA SER A 160 -19.04 -3.37 -8.03
C SER A 160 -19.92 -2.62 -7.02
N PHE A 161 -19.32 -2.05 -5.97
CA PHE A 161 -20.03 -1.18 -5.03
C PHE A 161 -20.38 0.18 -5.63
N MET A 162 -19.46 0.79 -6.40
CA MET A 162 -19.68 2.09 -7.05
C MET A 162 -20.72 2.03 -8.19
N ASP A 163 -20.93 0.84 -8.78
CA ASP A 163 -21.93 0.60 -9.84
C ASP A 163 -23.36 0.43 -9.30
N LEU A 164 -23.55 0.45 -7.97
CA LEU A 164 -24.88 0.40 -7.36
C LEU A 164 -25.73 1.61 -7.72
N ARG A 165 -27.05 1.39 -7.83
CA ARG A 165 -28.00 2.50 -8.02
C ARG A 165 -28.06 3.34 -6.76
N TYR A 166 -28.40 4.62 -6.90
CA TYR A 166 -28.43 5.57 -5.78
C TYR A 166 -29.28 5.11 -4.58
N ASP A 167 -30.41 4.44 -4.85
CA ASP A 167 -31.33 3.86 -3.86
C ASP A 167 -30.75 2.61 -3.14
N GLU A 168 -29.74 1.97 -3.73
CA GLU A 168 -29.10 0.75 -3.22
C GLU A 168 -27.83 1.04 -2.41
N VAL A 169 -27.20 2.21 -2.61
CA VAL A 169 -25.90 2.57 -2.00
C VAL A 169 -25.91 2.40 -0.48
N GLU A 170 -26.98 2.78 0.23
CA GLU A 170 -26.98 2.67 1.70
C GLU A 170 -26.95 1.22 2.17
N ASN A 171 -27.79 0.36 1.58
CA ASN A 171 -27.82 -1.07 1.92
C ASN A 171 -26.53 -1.78 1.46
N GLY A 172 -26.01 -1.41 0.28
CA GLY A 172 -24.72 -1.89 -0.21
C GLY A 172 -23.58 -1.50 0.72
N LEU A 173 -23.57 -0.27 1.23
CA LEU A 173 -22.55 0.22 2.15
C LEU A 173 -22.61 -0.52 3.48
N LEU A 174 -23.80 -0.73 4.05
CA LEU A 174 -23.97 -1.52 5.28
C LEU A 174 -23.49 -2.96 5.12
N SER A 175 -23.78 -3.58 3.98
CA SER A 175 -23.31 -4.93 3.65
C SER A 175 -21.79 -4.99 3.54
N LEU A 176 -21.20 -4.03 2.79
CA LEU A 176 -19.76 -3.91 2.62
C LEU A 176 -19.04 -3.67 3.96
N GLU A 177 -19.53 -2.72 4.76
CA GLU A 177 -19.00 -2.42 6.10
C GLU A 177 -19.06 -3.66 7.01
N SER A 178 -20.13 -4.44 6.95
CA SER A 178 -20.30 -5.68 7.72
C SER A 178 -19.31 -6.75 7.29
N LYS A 179 -19.13 -6.95 5.98
CA LYS A 179 -18.12 -7.86 5.42
C LYS A 179 -16.70 -7.46 5.84
N ILE A 180 -16.34 -6.18 5.63
CA ILE A 180 -15.03 -5.63 6.02
C ILE A 180 -14.77 -5.88 7.51
N LYS A 181 -15.75 -5.61 8.37
CA LYS A 181 -15.61 -5.81 9.81
C LYS A 181 -15.40 -7.28 10.18
N LEU A 182 -16.02 -8.21 9.45
CA LEU A 182 -15.79 -9.64 9.64
C LEU A 182 -14.38 -10.04 9.21
N GLU A 183 -13.94 -9.55 8.05
CA GLU A 183 -12.63 -9.90 7.49
C GLU A 183 -11.46 -9.29 8.27
N LEU A 184 -11.61 -8.08 8.83
CA LEU A 184 -10.56 -7.44 9.64
C LEU A 184 -10.42 -8.02 11.05
N LYS A 185 -11.38 -8.85 11.50
CA LYS A 185 -11.28 -9.58 12.77
C LYS A 185 -10.51 -10.90 12.66
N ASN A 186 -10.46 -11.45 11.44
CA ASN A 186 -9.77 -12.70 11.12
C ASN A 186 -8.33 -12.42 10.67
#